data_AF-A0AAU3L7A8-F1
#
_entry.id   AF-A0AAU3L7A8-F1
#
_cell.length_a   1.000
_cell.length_b   1.000
_cell.length_c   1.000
_cell.angle_alpha   90.00
_cell.angle_beta   90.00
_cell.angle_gamma   90.00
#
_symmetry.space_group_name_H-M   'P 1'
#
loop_
_entity.id
_entity.type
_entity.pdbx_description
1 polymer ?
#
loop_
_entity_poly.entity_id
_entity_poly.type
_entity_poly.pdbx_seq_one_letter_code
_entity_poly.pdbx_strand_id
1 'polypeptide(L)'
;MAGTSHGHTPAAWTGVIIAFIGFCVSGAFMVMASPVGVVAGLVVVALGGVVGLAMKAAGLGMPKESAASAAARLQASEAQAG
;
A
#
# COMPACT_ATOMS: atom_id res chain seq x y z
N MET A 1 12.42 -3.26 20.79
CA MET A 1 11.71 -4.33 20.06
C MET A 1 10.62 -3.66 19.26
N ALA A 2 10.56 -3.87 17.94
CA ALA A 2 9.93 -2.99 16.94
C ALA A 2 8.51 -2.53 17.31
N GLY A 3 8.41 -1.33 17.89
CA GLY A 3 7.16 -0.57 17.96
C GLY A 3 6.97 0.16 16.64
N THR A 4 6.17 -0.37 15.74
CA THR A 4 5.58 0.40 14.63
C THR A 4 4.41 -0.41 14.08
N SER A 5 3.23 0.18 14.15
CA SER A 5 2.03 -0.28 13.46
C SER A 5 2.33 -0.27 11.96
N HIS A 6 2.73 -1.41 11.40
CA HIS A 6 2.88 -1.59 9.96
C HIS A 6 1.48 -1.72 9.35
N GLY A 7 1.31 -1.33 8.09
CA GLY A 7 0.01 -1.29 7.40
C GLY A 7 -0.69 -2.65 7.33
N HIS A 8 -1.37 -3.04 8.42
CA HIS A 8 -2.21 -4.24 8.53
C HIS A 8 -3.62 -4.03 7.98
N THR A 9 -3.85 -2.93 7.27
CA THR A 9 -5.15 -2.71 6.64
C THR A 9 -5.30 -3.65 5.46
N PRO A 10 -6.46 -4.33 5.31
CA PRO A 10 -6.73 -5.16 4.15
C PRO A 10 -6.53 -4.40 2.84
N ALA A 11 -6.90 -3.11 2.80
CA ALA A 11 -6.72 -2.27 1.62
C ALA A 11 -5.26 -2.15 1.15
N ALA A 12 -4.31 -2.02 2.08
CA ALA A 12 -2.90 -1.93 1.74
C ALA A 12 -2.37 -3.26 1.18
N TRP A 13 -2.68 -4.37 1.86
CA TRP A 13 -2.18 -5.68 1.45
C TRP A 13 -2.79 -6.18 0.14
N THR A 14 -4.08 -5.93 -0.10
CA THR A 14 -4.74 -6.31 -1.36
C THR A 14 -4.12 -5.59 -2.56
N GLY A 15 -3.91 -4.27 -2.48
CA GLY A 15 -3.26 -3.53 -3.56
C GLY A 15 -1.84 -4.02 -3.85
N VAL A 16 -1.07 -4.31 -2.80
CA VAL A 16 0.31 -4.82 -2.91
C VAL A 16 0.35 -6.20 -3.56
N ILE A 17 -0.52 -7.15 -3.16
CA ILE A 17 -0.56 -8.48 -3.80
C ILE A 17 -0.87 -8.36 -5.29
N ILE A 18 -1.85 -7.56 -5.67
CA ILE A 18 -2.24 -7.40 -7.08
C ILE A 18 -1.10 -6.77 -7.88
N ALA A 19 -0.47 -5.72 -7.35
CA ALA A 19 0.68 -5.09 -7.99
C ALA A 19 1.88 -6.04 -8.12
N PHE A 20 2.12 -6.88 -7.11
CA PHE A 20 3.18 -7.88 -7.14
C PHE A 20 2.94 -8.93 -8.23
N ILE A 21 1.71 -9.43 -8.37
CA ILE A 21 1.34 -10.36 -9.45
C ILE A 21 1.54 -9.70 -10.82
N GLY A 22 1.06 -8.48 -11.01
CA GLY A 22 1.23 -7.74 -12.28
C GLY A 22 2.70 -7.50 -12.62
N PHE A 23 3.53 -7.19 -11.62
CA PHE A 23 4.98 -7.07 -11.77
C PHE A 23 5.63 -8.38 -12.19
N CYS A 24 5.30 -9.51 -11.54
CA CYS A 24 5.81 -10.83 -11.89
C CYS A 24 5.43 -11.23 -13.32
N VAL A 25 4.17 -10.99 -13.73
CA VAL A 25 3.68 -11.25 -15.08
C VAL A 25 4.43 -10.40 -16.10
N SER A 26 4.56 -9.10 -15.84
CA SER A 26 5.31 -8.18 -16.71
C SER A 26 6.77 -8.60 -16.86
N GLY A 27 7.44 -8.97 -15.75
CA GLY A 27 8.81 -9.48 -15.76
C GLY A 27 8.97 -10.76 -16.58
N ALA A 28 8.05 -11.72 -16.44
CA ALA A 28 8.07 -12.95 -17.23
C ALA A 28 7.94 -12.68 -18.74
N PHE A 29 7.02 -11.79 -19.14
CA PHE A 29 6.84 -11.45 -20.56
C PHE A 29 7.92 -10.54 -21.13
N MET A 30 8.59 -9.76 -20.29
CA MET A 30 9.78 -9.00 -20.68
C MET A 30 10.90 -9.96 -21.11
N VAL A 31 11.12 -11.04 -20.36
CA VAL A 31 12.12 -12.08 -20.70
C VAL A 31 11.73 -12.83 -21.97
N MET A 32 10.43 -13.06 -22.20
CA MET A 32 9.92 -13.69 -23.42
C MET A 32 9.86 -12.74 -24.63
N ALA A 33 10.38 -11.52 -24.53
CA ALA A 33 10.35 -10.50 -25.58
C ALA A 33 8.94 -10.26 -26.18
N SER A 34 7.90 -10.35 -25.35
CA SER A 34 6.50 -10.14 -25.75
C SER A 34 5.98 -8.81 -25.18
N PRO A 35 5.97 -7.72 -25.97
CA PRO A 35 5.53 -6.41 -25.49
C PRO A 35 4.07 -6.42 -25.03
N VAL A 36 3.22 -7.22 -25.67
CA VAL A 36 1.80 -7.35 -25.30
C VAL A 36 1.64 -7.91 -23.90
N GLY A 37 2.44 -8.92 -23.54
CA GLY A 37 2.42 -9.51 -22.21
C GLY A 37 2.96 -8.59 -21.11
N VAL A 38 3.96 -7.76 -21.44
CA VAL A 38 4.47 -6.70 -20.54
C VAL A 38 3.36 -5.68 -20.25
N VAL A 39 2.67 -5.21 -21.29
CA VAL A 39 1.55 -4.27 -21.14
C VAL A 39 0.40 -4.90 -20.35
N ALA A 40 0.08 -6.17 -20.60
CA ALA A 40 -0.93 -6.89 -19.82
C ALA A 40 -0.58 -6.93 -18.32
N GLY A 41 0.67 -7.22 -17.97
CA GLY A 41 1.15 -7.15 -16.59
C GLY A 41 1.02 -5.76 -15.97
N LEU A 42 1.35 -4.71 -16.72
CA LEU A 42 1.18 -3.31 -16.28
C LEU A 42 -0.29 -2.94 -16.04
N VAL A 43 -1.21 -3.44 -16.87
CA VAL A 43 -2.66 -3.25 -16.66
C VAL A 43 -3.09 -3.89 -15.33
N VAL A 44 -2.58 -5.07 -14.99
CA VAL A 44 -2.85 -5.71 -13.68
C VAL A 44 -2.34 -4.86 -12.52
N VAL A 45 -1.15 -4.26 -12.65
CA VAL A 45 -0.63 -3.33 -11.62
C VAL A 45 -1.54 -2.12 -11.45
N ALA A 46 -2.01 -1.52 -12.56
CA ALA A 46 -2.94 -0.40 -12.51
C ALA A 46 -4.25 -0.77 -11.81
N LEU A 47 -4.78 -1.98 -12.07
CA LEU A 47 -5.96 -2.50 -11.37
C LEU A 47 -5.73 -2.64 -9.87
N GLY A 48 -4.53 -3.00 -9.42
CA GLY A 48 -4.17 -3.01 -8.00
C GLY A 48 -4.32 -1.64 -7.34
N GLY A 49 -3.94 -0.57 -8.04
CA GLY A 49 -4.16 0.81 -7.60
C GLY A 49 -5.65 1.17 -7.53
N VAL A 50 -6.43 0.80 -8.55
CA VAL A 50 -7.88 1.04 -8.58
C VAL A 50 -8.59 0.32 -7.44
N VAL A 51 -8.24 -0.94 -7.17
CA VAL A 51 -8.79 -1.72 -6.05
C VAL A 51 -8.42 -1.10 -4.71
N GLY A 52 -7.16 -0.69 -4.52
CA GLY A 52 -6.72 0.00 -3.30
C GLY A 52 -7.51 1.29 -3.03
N LEU A 53 -7.78 2.08 -4.09
CA LEU A 53 -8.60 3.29 -3.99
C LEU A 53 -10.06 2.97 -3.65
N ALA A 54 -10.64 1.94 -4.28
CA ALA A 54 -11.99 1.50 -3.97
C ALA A 54 -12.13 1.02 -2.52
N MET A 55 -11.15 0.24 -2.02
CA MET A 55 -11.14 -0.22 -0.63
C MET A 55 -10.95 0.92 0.37
N LYS A 56 -10.14 1.92 0.02
CA LYS A 56 -10.02 3.15 0.82
C LYS A 56 -11.36 3.89 0.89
N ALA A 57 -12.08 4.00 -0.23
CA ALA A 57 -13.40 4.62 -0.28
C ALA A 57 -14.45 3.83 0.51
N ALA A 58 -14.31 2.49 0.56
CA ALA A 58 -15.15 1.60 1.36
C ALA A 58 -14.79 1.58 2.87
N GLY A 59 -13.84 2.40 3.33
CA GLY A 59 -13.47 2.50 4.75
C GLY A 59 -12.54 1.38 5.26
N LEU A 60 -12.01 0.54 4.36
CA LEU A 60 -11.06 -0.54 4.69
C LEU A 60 -9.59 -0.07 4.73
N GLY A 61 -9.37 1.23 4.50
CA GLY A 61 -8.06 1.89 4.56
C GLY A 61 -7.64 2.29 5.97
N MET A 62 -6.46 2.89 6.09
CA MET A 62 -5.93 3.31 7.39
C MET A 62 -6.76 4.47 7.97
N PRO A 63 -7.21 4.37 9.24
CA PRO A 63 -7.84 5.49 9.94
C PRO A 63 -6.92 6.70 9.96
N LYS A 64 -7.48 7.90 9.74
CA LYS A 64 -6.72 9.15 9.84
C LYS A 64 -6.35 9.38 11.32
N GLU A 65 -5.10 9.74 11.59
CA GLU A 65 -4.66 10.09 12.95
C GLU A 65 -5.54 11.23 13.50
N SER A 66 -6.05 11.07 14.72
CA SER A 66 -6.87 12.10 15.34
C SER A 66 -5.99 13.25 15.84
N ALA A 67 -6.53 14.47 15.89
CA ALA A 67 -5.82 15.63 16.41
C ALA A 67 -5.34 15.42 17.87
N ALA A 68 -6.13 14.68 18.66
CA ALA A 68 -5.75 14.29 20.02
C ALA A 68 -4.55 13.34 20.06
N SER A 69 -4.49 12.36 19.14
CA SER A 69 -3.37 11.43 19.00
C SER A 69 -2.09 12.16 18.57
N ALA A 70 -2.22 13.13 17.65
CA ALA A 70 -1.10 13.96 17.21
C ALA A 70 -0.58 14.87 18.35
N ALA A 71 -1.47 15.53 19.09
CA ALA A 71 -1.10 16.35 20.24
C ALA A 71 -0.42 15.54 21.37
N ALA A 72 -0.93 14.35 21.65
CA ALA A 72 -0.33 13.45 22.63
C ALA A 72 1.07 12.96 22.21
N ARG A 73 1.32 12.72 20.91
CA ARG A 73 2.64 12.35 20.39
C ARG A 73 3.65 13.48 20.55
N LEU A 74 3.24 14.72 20.31
CA LEU A 74 4.09 15.90 20.49
C LEU A 74 4.47 16.07 21.96
N GLN A 75 3.50 16.04 22.87
CA GLN A 75 3.75 16.14 24.31
C GLN A 75 4.65 15.00 24.82
N ALA A 76 4.44 13.77 24.33
CA ALA A 76 5.32 12.65 24.64
C ALA A 76 6.74 12.89 24.11
N SER A 77 6.91 13.46 22.91
CA SER A 77 8.25 13.79 22.38
C SER A 77 8.95 14.90 23.17
N GLU A 78 8.21 15.90 23.64
CA GLU A 78 8.73 16.99 24.50
C GLU A 78 9.17 16.45 25.87
N ALA A 79 8.37 15.56 26.47
CA ALA A 79 8.68 14.92 27.75
C ALA A 79 9.83 13.90 27.67
N GLN A 80 10.20 13.42 26.48
CA GLN A 80 11.33 12.51 26.26
C GLN A 80 12.62 13.27 25.91
N ALA A 81 12.52 14.55 25.55
CA ALA A 81 13.65 15.39 25.16
C ALA A 81 14.23 16.23 26.32
N GLY A 82 13.56 16.25 27.48
CA GLY A 82 14.04 16.84 28.74
C GLY A 82 14.49 15.77 29.72
#